data_AF-A0AA89AJY8-F1
#
_entry.id   AF-A0AA89AJY8-F1
#
_cell.length_a   1.000
_cell.length_b   1.000
_cell.length_c   1.000
_cell.angle_alpha   90.00
_cell.angle_beta   90.00
_cell.angle_gamma   90.00
#
_symmetry.space_group_name_H-M   'P 1'
#
loop_
_entity.id
_entity.type
_entity.pdbx_description
1 polymer ?
#
loop_
_entity_poly.entity_id
_entity_poly.type
_entity_poly.pdbx_seq_one_letter_code
_entity_poly.pdbx_strand_id
1 'polypeptide(L)'
;MKTYGSVATEMEIQAPARKAWALYGTVDLTVITVPKYLAAVDIVEGDGGEGSIAKLTPLTGTTFTLSRLDMRSPFYEKFTKVDNKHMVKETEITQGGFLDLGFTVSDPL
;
A
#
# COMPACT_ATOMS: atom_id res chain seq x y z
N MET A 1 13.31 -16.60 15.50
CA MET A 1 12.62 -17.46 14.51
C MET A 1 12.03 -16.52 13.47
N LYS A 2 12.32 -16.69 12.18
CA LYS A 2 11.69 -15.90 11.11
C LYS A 2 10.41 -16.64 10.69
N THR A 3 9.30 -15.93 10.63
CA THR A 3 8.00 -16.49 10.25
C THR A 3 7.65 -15.94 8.87
N TYR A 4 7.43 -16.83 7.90
CA TYR A 4 7.01 -16.48 6.55
C TYR A 4 5.55 -16.86 6.36
N GLY A 5 4.78 -16.00 5.71
CA GLY A 5 3.37 -16.24 5.40
C GLY A 5 2.94 -15.39 4.22
N SER A 6 2.05 -15.91 3.39
CA SER A 6 1.45 -15.20 2.27
C SER A 6 -0.07 -15.31 2.34
N VAL A 7 -0.75 -14.24 1.94
CA VAL A 7 -2.22 -14.19 1.79
C VAL A 7 -2.51 -13.67 0.40
N ALA A 8 -3.39 -14.36 -0.32
CA ALA A 8 -3.89 -13.94 -1.62
C ALA A 8 -5.41 -13.75 -1.55
N THR A 9 -5.93 -12.79 -2.30
CA THR A 9 -7.37 -12.55 -2.41
C THR A 9 -7.67 -12.14 -3.84
N GLU A 10 -8.74 -12.72 -4.40
CA GLU A 10 -9.27 -12.40 -5.71
C GLU A 10 -10.66 -11.78 -5.53
N MET A 11 -10.93 -10.71 -6.26
CA MET A 11 -12.21 -10.00 -6.21
C MET A 11 -12.56 -9.49 -7.62
N GLU A 12 -13.80 -9.74 -8.04
CA GLU A 12 -14.30 -9.19 -9.31
C GLU A 12 -14.65 -7.70 -9.14
N ILE A 13 -14.12 -6.87 -10.05
CA ILE A 13 -14.41 -5.44 -10.10
C ILE A 13 -15.35 -5.20 -11.28
N GLN A 14 -16.51 -4.60 -11.01
CA GLN A 14 -17.50 -4.22 -12.03
C GLN A 14 -17.07 -2.94 -12.78
N ALA A 15 -15.87 -2.95 -13.35
CA ALA A 15 -15.32 -1.86 -14.16
C ALA A 15 -14.38 -2.42 -15.25
N PRO A 16 -14.23 -1.74 -16.40
CA PRO A 16 -13.23 -2.13 -17.39
C PRO A 16 -11.83 -2.16 -16.79
N ALA A 17 -11.05 -3.19 -17.11
CA ALA A 17 -9.69 -3.39 -16.58
C ALA A 17 -8.81 -2.13 -16.70
N ARG A 18 -8.84 -1.45 -17.85
CA ARG A 18 -8.10 -0.19 -18.06
C ARG A 18 -8.51 0.94 -17.10
N LYS A 19 -9.80 1.04 -16.75
CA LYS A 19 -10.29 2.06 -15.81
C LYS A 19 -9.89 1.72 -14.37
N ALA A 20 -10.00 0.45 -13.99
CA ALA A 20 -9.49 0.00 -12.70
C ALA A 20 -7.97 0.25 -12.61
N TRP A 21 -7.22 -0.17 -13.62
CA TRP A 21 -5.78 -0.01 -13.65
C TRP A 21 -5.31 1.45 -13.61
N ALA A 22 -6.02 2.38 -14.24
CA ALA A 22 -5.71 3.82 -14.14
C ALA A 22 -5.73 4.34 -12.70
N LEU A 23 -6.40 3.64 -11.77
CA LEU A 23 -6.41 3.92 -10.34
C LEU A 23 -5.41 3.03 -9.57
N TYR A 24 -5.49 1.71 -9.76
CA TYR A 24 -4.65 0.74 -9.03
C TYR A 24 -3.17 0.85 -9.37
N GLY A 25 -2.83 1.22 -10.60
CA GLY A 25 -1.46 1.36 -11.09
C GLY A 25 -0.77 2.67 -10.70
N THR A 26 -1.47 3.59 -10.02
CA THR A 26 -0.93 4.91 -9.62
C THR A 26 -0.95 5.09 -8.11
N VAL A 27 -0.48 6.24 -7.63
CA VAL A 27 -0.65 6.68 -6.24
C VAL A 27 -2.11 7.07 -5.93
N ASP A 28 -2.94 7.29 -6.95
CA ASP A 28 -4.29 7.83 -6.79
C ASP A 28 -5.17 6.91 -5.95
N LEU A 29 -5.01 5.58 -6.06
CA LEU A 29 -5.71 4.64 -5.18
C LEU A 29 -5.50 4.99 -3.71
N THR A 30 -4.26 5.29 -3.33
CA THR A 30 -3.90 5.63 -1.96
C THR A 30 -4.46 7.00 -1.60
N VAL A 31 -4.39 7.98 -2.50
CA VAL A 31 -4.92 9.34 -2.28
C VAL A 31 -6.44 9.34 -2.07
N ILE A 32 -7.20 8.56 -2.86
CA ILE A 32 -8.67 8.50 -2.70
C ILE A 32 -9.11 7.84 -1.39
N THR A 33 -8.21 7.15 -0.70
CA THR A 33 -8.50 6.63 0.64
C THR A 33 -8.50 7.72 1.71
N VAL A 34 -8.07 8.94 1.38
CA VAL A 34 -8.16 10.10 2.28
C VAL A 34 -9.54 10.77 2.15
N PRO A 35 -10.22 11.14 3.24
CA PRO A 35 -9.86 10.91 4.64
C PRO A 35 -10.41 9.58 5.20
N LYS A 36 -10.95 8.69 4.36
CA LYS A 36 -11.70 7.50 4.83
C LYS A 36 -10.85 6.51 5.66
N TYR A 37 -9.60 6.29 5.27
CA TYR A 37 -8.67 5.34 5.90
C TYR A 37 -7.33 5.99 6.28
N LEU A 38 -6.85 6.92 5.46
CA LEU A 38 -5.62 7.68 5.69
C LEU A 38 -5.95 9.13 6.02
N ALA A 39 -5.20 9.72 6.95
CA ALA A 39 -5.22 11.16 7.19
C ALA A 39 -4.41 11.92 6.12
N ALA A 40 -3.33 11.32 5.62
CA ALA A 40 -2.46 11.93 4.62
C ALA A 40 -1.67 10.88 3.83
N VAL A 41 -1.26 11.29 2.63
CA VAL A 41 -0.36 10.57 1.73
C VAL A 41 0.67 11.57 1.21
N ASP A 42 1.94 11.36 1.52
CA ASP A 42 3.03 12.22 1.06
C ASP A 42 3.99 11.40 0.19
N ILE A 43 4.23 11.81 -1.06
CA ILE A 43 5.34 11.26 -1.85
C ILE A 43 6.63 11.92 -1.34
N VAL A 44 7.48 11.13 -0.69
CA VAL A 44 8.73 11.62 -0.09
C VAL A 44 9.94 11.41 -1.00
N GLU A 45 9.83 10.50 -1.98
CA GLU A 45 10.81 10.26 -3.04
C GLU A 45 10.09 9.85 -4.32
N GLY A 46 10.54 10.35 -5.47
CA GLY A 46 9.98 10.02 -6.79
C GLY A 46 8.78 10.86 -7.20
N ASP A 47 8.03 10.37 -8.19
CA ASP A 47 6.92 11.07 -8.86
C ASP A 47 5.56 10.37 -8.67
N GLY A 48 5.52 9.30 -7.89
CA GLY A 48 4.35 8.42 -7.71
C GLY A 48 4.34 7.21 -8.65
N GLY A 49 5.33 7.05 -9.52
CA GLY A 49 5.57 5.86 -10.35
C GLY A 49 6.51 4.84 -9.70
N GLU A 50 7.00 3.88 -10.48
CA GLU A 50 7.98 2.88 -10.05
C GLU A 50 9.23 3.54 -9.44
N GLY A 51 9.69 3.01 -8.30
CA GLY A 51 10.80 3.55 -7.52
C GLY A 51 10.39 4.57 -6.46
N SER A 52 9.19 5.15 -6.54
CA SER A 52 8.72 6.17 -5.59
C SER A 52 8.52 5.60 -4.18
N ILE A 53 8.67 6.46 -3.17
CA ILE A 53 8.38 6.16 -1.76
C ILE A 53 7.26 7.09 -1.28
N ALA A 54 6.18 6.49 -0.79
CA ALA A 54 5.06 7.18 -0.18
C ALA A 54 5.07 7.00 1.34
N LYS A 55 4.89 8.08 2.08
CA LYS A 55 4.57 8.05 3.52
C LYS A 55 3.05 8.07 3.68
N LEU A 56 2.52 7.03 4.31
CA LEU A 56 1.09 6.86 4.56
C LEU A 56 0.81 7.14 6.02
N THR A 57 -0.06 8.12 6.30
CA THR A 57 -0.44 8.49 7.67
C THR A 57 -1.83 7.94 7.96
N PRO A 58 -1.99 6.92 8.84
CA PRO A 58 -3.29 6.37 9.20
C PRO A 58 -4.21 7.40 9.85
N LEU A 59 -5.52 7.33 9.59
CA LEU A 59 -6.48 8.19 10.29
C LEU A 59 -6.65 7.73 11.74
N THR A 60 -6.32 8.60 12.69
CA THR A 60 -6.46 8.32 14.13
C THR A 60 -7.92 8.51 14.61
N GLY A 61 -8.38 7.67 15.53
CA GLY A 61 -9.69 7.84 16.19
C GLY A 61 -10.91 7.24 15.48
N THR A 62 -10.72 6.50 14.38
CA THR A 62 -11.81 5.74 13.75
C THR A 62 -11.91 4.31 14.32
N THR A 63 -13.13 3.76 14.33
CA THR A 63 -13.43 2.36 14.71
C THR A 63 -12.91 1.33 13.71
N PHE A 64 -12.11 1.75 12.72
CA PHE A 64 -11.63 0.91 11.64
C PHE A 64 -10.50 -0.02 12.10
N THR A 65 -10.41 -1.22 11.53
CA THR A 65 -9.54 -2.32 11.99
C THR A 65 -8.05 -2.00 12.03
N LEU A 66 -7.57 -1.01 11.25
CA LEU A 66 -6.20 -0.51 11.34
C LEU A 66 -5.89 0.16 12.69
N SER A 67 -6.90 0.54 13.48
CA SER A 67 -6.70 1.04 14.84
C SER A 67 -6.60 -0.07 15.90
N ARG A 68 -6.91 -1.34 15.52
CA ARG A 68 -6.78 -2.55 16.35
C ARG A 68 -5.43 -3.24 16.22
N LEU A 69 -4.85 -3.19 15.03
CA LEU A 69 -3.42 -3.38 14.84
C LEU A 69 -2.77 -2.06 15.27
N ASP A 70 -1.60 -2.05 15.89
CA ASP A 70 -0.94 -0.81 16.35
C ASP A 70 -0.45 0.11 15.20
N MET A 71 -1.06 0.00 14.01
CA MET A 71 -0.82 0.78 12.80
C MET A 71 -1.36 2.21 12.95
N ARG A 72 -1.02 2.86 14.07
CA ARG A 72 -1.29 4.28 14.36
C ARG A 72 -0.13 5.17 13.91
N SER A 73 1.05 4.58 13.73
CA SER A 73 2.23 5.27 13.24
C SER A 73 2.20 5.39 11.72
N PRO A 74 2.73 6.49 11.15
CA PRO A 74 2.98 6.56 9.72
C PRO A 74 3.91 5.43 9.28
N PHE A 75 3.69 4.93 8.07
CA PHE A 75 4.52 3.89 7.46
C PHE A 75 4.88 4.27 6.03
N TYR A 76 5.97 3.68 5.53
CA TYR A 76 6.54 4.02 4.24
C TYR A 76 6.41 2.83 3.30
N GLU A 77 5.92 3.10 2.10
CA GLU A 77 5.71 2.12 1.04
C GLU A 77 6.52 2.53 -0.19
N LYS A 78 7.33 1.61 -0.71
CA LYS A 78 8.06 1.77 -1.97
C LYS A 78 7.32 1.06 -3.10
N PHE A 79 7.20 1.72 -4.24
CA PHE A 79 6.58 1.12 -5.43
C PHE A 79 7.67 0.37 -6.20
N THR A 80 7.80 -0.93 -5.96
CA THR A 80 8.90 -1.74 -6.51
C THR A 80 8.71 -2.09 -7.98
N LYS A 81 7.46 -2.11 -8.45
CA LYS A 81 7.12 -2.39 -9.85
C LYS A 81 5.79 -1.76 -10.26
N VAL A 82 5.74 -1.19 -11.46
CA VAL A 82 4.50 -0.75 -12.11
C VAL A 82 4.47 -1.23 -13.56
N ASP A 83 3.93 -2.43 -13.78
CA ASP A 83 3.84 -3.06 -15.09
C ASP A 83 2.49 -2.73 -15.76
N ASN A 84 2.50 -1.75 -16.66
CA ASN A 84 1.32 -1.34 -17.41
C ASN A 84 0.86 -2.35 -18.47
N LYS A 85 1.75 -3.26 -18.91
CA LYS A 85 1.41 -4.27 -19.92
C LYS A 85 0.60 -5.40 -19.29
N HIS A 86 1.02 -5.86 -18.11
CA HIS A 86 0.37 -6.94 -17.37
C HIS A 86 -0.58 -6.45 -16.28
N MET A 87 -0.66 -5.14 -16.05
CA MET A 87 -1.48 -4.50 -15.01
C MET A 87 -1.13 -5.04 -13.60
N VAL A 88 0.18 -5.07 -13.29
CA VAL A 88 0.71 -5.54 -12.01
C VAL A 88 1.43 -4.40 -11.32
N LYS A 89 1.02 -4.11 -10.08
CA LYS A 89 1.72 -3.17 -9.18
C LYS A 89 2.21 -3.98 -7.97
N GLU A 90 3.49 -3.85 -7.67
CA GLU A 90 4.09 -4.43 -6.47
C GLU A 90 4.59 -3.29 -5.58
N THR A 91 4.36 -3.44 -4.28
CA THR A 91 4.77 -2.47 -3.28
C THR A 91 5.36 -3.17 -2.07
N GLU A 92 6.28 -2.48 -1.40
CA GLU A 92 7.00 -2.99 -0.24
C GLU A 92 6.93 -1.97 0.89
N ILE A 93 6.58 -2.41 2.11
CA ILE A 93 6.71 -1.55 3.29
C ILE A 93 8.18 -1.53 3.69
N THR A 94 8.78 -0.34 3.68
CA THR A 94 10.21 -0.14 3.99
C THR A 94 10.44 0.33 5.42
N GLN A 95 9.43 0.94 6.06
CA GLN A 95 9.49 1.41 7.44
C GLN A 95 8.09 1.45 8.07
N GLY A 96 8.00 1.07 9.35
CA GLY A 96 6.76 1.12 10.13
C GLY A 96 5.74 0.04 9.78
N GLY A 97 4.49 0.24 10.18
CA GLY A 97 3.36 -0.62 9.78
C GLY A 97 3.56 -2.07 10.20
N PHE A 98 3.49 -3.02 9.26
CA PHE A 98 3.71 -4.44 9.58
C PHE A 98 5.14 -4.75 10.04
N LEU A 99 6.14 -3.93 9.70
CA LEU A 99 7.50 -4.15 10.20
C LEU A 99 7.60 -3.92 11.72
N ASP A 100 6.86 -2.96 12.26
CA ASP A 100 6.80 -2.70 13.71
C ASP A 100 6.13 -3.86 14.47
N LEU A 101 5.30 -4.65 13.78
CA LEU A 101 4.68 -5.87 14.28
C LEU A 101 5.59 -7.12 14.17
N GLY A 102 6.83 -6.96 13.69
CA GLY A 102 7.80 -8.05 13.56
C GLY A 102 7.72 -8.86 12.27
N PHE A 103 6.94 -8.41 11.28
CA PHE A 103 6.96 -9.00 9.94
C PHE A 103 8.22 -8.59 9.18
N THR A 104 8.65 -9.42 8.24
CA THR A 104 9.76 -9.14 7.34
C THR A 104 9.31 -9.31 5.90
N VAL A 105 9.86 -8.49 5.01
CA VAL A 105 9.63 -8.62 3.56
C VAL A 105 10.16 -9.98 3.09
N SER A 106 9.33 -10.72 2.37
CA SER A 106 9.73 -11.97 1.70
C SER A 106 10.45 -11.66 0.40
N ASP A 107 11.32 -12.56 -0.05
CA ASP A 107 11.96 -12.44 -1.37
C ASP A 107 10.89 -12.27 -2.47
N PRO A 108 11.16 -11.44 -3.51
CA PRO A 108 10.23 -11.26 -4.62
C PRO A 108 9.96 -12.59 -5.34
N LEU A 109 8.69 -12.84 -5.67
CA LEU A 109 8.23 -14.02 -6.42
C LEU A 109 8.67 -13.98 -7.89
#